data_AF-A0A096CBX0-F1
#
_entry.id   AF-A0A096CBX0-F1
#
_cell.length_a   1.000
_cell.length_b   1.000
_cell.length_c   1.000
_cell.angle_alpha   90.00
_cell.angle_beta   90.00
_cell.angle_gamma   90.00
#
_symmetry.space_group_name_H-M   'P 1'
#
loop_
_entity.id
_entity.type
_entity.pdbx_description
1 polymer ?
#
loop_
_entity_poly.entity_id
_entity_poly.type
_entity_poly.pdbx_seq_one_letter_code
_entity_poly.pdbx_strand_id
1 'polypeptide(L)'
;MEFAKLTKQMLETFKKKNADYGDSTTQTFKEFGLMSYAVRLNDKLNRVKSFCKKGVLEVKEEKIIDTLMDMSAYCLLAVMDIKNQKE
;
A
#
# COMPACT_ATOMS: atom_id res chain seq x y z
N MET A 1 20.03 3.90 -10.07
CA MET A 1 18.72 4.24 -10.65
C MET A 1 17.74 4.61 -9.55
N GLU A 2 16.87 5.59 -9.78
CA GLU A 2 15.92 6.10 -8.78
C GLU A 2 14.90 5.05 -8.34
N PHE A 3 14.43 4.21 -9.28
CA PHE A 3 13.52 3.10 -8.99
C PHE A 3 14.06 2.13 -7.92
N ALA A 4 15.37 1.83 -7.94
CA ALA A 4 16.00 0.97 -6.95
C ALA A 4 16.01 1.60 -5.55
N LYS A 5 16.10 2.94 -5.45
CA LYS A 5 16.02 3.63 -4.16
C LYS A 5 14.59 3.58 -3.61
N LEU A 6 13.59 3.84 -4.44
CA LEU A 6 12.17 3.82 -4.04
C LEU A 6 11.75 2.43 -3.57
N THR A 7 12.13 1.38 -4.31
CA THR A 7 11.85 -0.01 -3.89
C THR A 7 12.55 -0.38 -2.58
N LYS A 8 13.79 0.08 -2.38
CA LYS A 8 14.49 -0.09 -1.09
C LYS A 8 13.76 0.65 0.04
N GLN A 9 13.33 1.90 -0.18
CA GLN A 9 12.56 2.65 0.80
C GLN A 9 11.25 1.95 1.15
N MET A 10 10.52 1.46 0.14
CA MET A 10 9.28 0.69 0.33
C MET A 10 9.53 -0.56 1.19
N LEU A 11 10.60 -1.30 0.91
CA LEU A 11 10.97 -2.48 1.67
C LEU A 11 11.28 -2.16 3.14
N GLU A 12 12.03 -1.08 3.40
CA GLU A 12 12.35 -0.68 4.78
C GLU A 12 11.09 -0.21 5.53
N THR A 13 10.18 0.52 4.88
CA THR A 13 8.88 0.87 5.45
C THR A 13 8.04 -0.36 5.74
N PHE A 14 8.02 -1.33 4.83
CA PHE A 14 7.32 -2.60 5.02
C PHE A 14 7.87 -3.37 6.24
N LYS A 15 9.20 -3.51 6.35
CA LYS A 15 9.84 -4.18 7.50
C LYS A 15 9.47 -3.54 8.83
N LYS A 16 9.50 -2.21 8.91
CA LYS A 16 9.10 -1.46 10.12
C LYS A 16 7.64 -1.73 10.48
N LYS A 17 6.72 -1.57 9.51
CA LYS A 17 5.30 -1.81 9.72
C LYS A 17 4.98 -3.25 10.11
N ASN A 18 5.68 -4.23 9.53
CA ASN A 18 5.47 -5.64 9.85
C ASN A 18 5.96 -6.00 11.28
N ALA A 19 7.00 -5.32 11.76
CA ALA A 19 7.45 -5.44 13.15
C ALA A 19 6.46 -4.82 14.15
N ASP A 20 5.81 -3.70 13.77
CA ASP A 20 4.91 -2.94 14.66
C ASP A 20 3.44 -3.43 14.65
N TYR A 21 2.92 -3.90 13.51
CA TYR A 21 1.47 -4.15 13.32
C TYR A 21 1.08 -5.61 13.09
N GLY A 22 2.05 -6.54 12.98
CA GLY A 22 1.79 -7.94 12.68
C GLY A 22 0.98 -8.18 11.39
N ASP A 23 0.51 -9.42 11.22
CA ASP A 23 -0.10 -9.97 9.99
C ASP A 23 -1.52 -9.43 9.68
N SER A 24 -1.91 -8.24 10.15
CA SER A 24 -3.30 -7.72 10.10
C SER A 24 -3.89 -7.62 8.70
N THR A 25 -3.08 -7.23 7.71
CA THR A 25 -3.52 -7.15 6.30
C THR A 25 -3.79 -8.55 5.76
N THR A 26 -2.87 -9.48 6.00
CA THR A 26 -2.99 -10.89 5.64
C THR A 26 -4.14 -11.60 6.36
N GLN A 27 -4.41 -11.26 7.63
CA GLN A 27 -5.57 -11.77 8.37
C GLN A 27 -6.87 -11.31 7.71
N THR A 28 -6.96 -10.03 7.34
CA THR A 28 -8.12 -9.50 6.60
C THR A 28 -8.26 -10.19 5.24
N PHE A 29 -7.14 -10.52 4.58
CA PHE A 29 -7.15 -11.28 3.34
C PHE A 29 -7.61 -12.73 3.53
N LYS A 30 -7.23 -13.41 4.62
CA LYS A 30 -7.73 -14.75 4.94
C LYS A 30 -9.25 -14.76 5.13
N GLU A 31 -9.81 -13.67 5.66
CA GLU A 31 -11.25 -13.54 5.90
C GLU A 31 -12.04 -13.13 4.64
N PHE A 32 -11.56 -12.13 3.89
CA PHE A 32 -12.32 -11.51 2.79
C PHE A 32 -11.71 -11.72 1.40
N GLY A 33 -10.61 -12.46 1.30
CA GLY A 33 -9.87 -12.68 0.06
C GLY A 33 -9.39 -11.38 -0.58
N LEU A 34 -9.27 -11.39 -1.90
CA LEU A 34 -8.74 -10.27 -2.69
C LEU A 34 -9.56 -8.97 -2.55
N MET A 35 -10.84 -9.07 -2.16
CA MET A 35 -11.68 -7.89 -1.91
C MET A 35 -11.12 -6.98 -0.83
N SER A 36 -10.44 -7.55 0.18
CA SER A 36 -9.76 -6.79 1.23
C SER A 36 -8.69 -5.83 0.70
N TYR A 37 -7.97 -6.21 -0.35
CA TYR A 37 -6.98 -5.38 -1.03
C TYR A 37 -7.65 -4.39 -1.98
N ALA A 38 -8.68 -4.81 -2.71
CA ALA A 38 -9.43 -3.94 -3.61
C ALA A 38 -10.00 -2.71 -2.89
N VAL A 39 -10.61 -2.90 -1.72
CA VAL A 39 -11.14 -1.81 -0.89
C VAL A 39 -10.02 -0.86 -0.44
N ARG A 40 -8.92 -1.40 0.12
CA ARG A 40 -7.78 -0.58 0.57
C ARG A 40 -7.16 0.23 -0.57
N LEU A 41 -6.98 -0.37 -1.75
CA LEU A 41 -6.48 0.31 -2.93
C LEU A 41 -7.45 1.38 -3.43
N ASN A 42 -8.76 1.11 -3.39
CA ASN A 42 -9.77 2.09 -3.78
C ASN A 42 -9.77 3.33 -2.87
N ASP A 43 -9.60 3.15 -1.55
CA ASP A 43 -9.50 4.27 -0.61
C ASP A 43 -8.29 5.16 -0.92
N LYS A 44 -7.12 4.56 -1.20
CA LYS A 44 -5.92 5.29 -1.61
C LYS A 44 -6.13 5.97 -2.97
N LEU A 45 -6.75 5.30 -3.93
CA LEU A 45 -7.07 5.87 -5.23
C LEU A 45 -8.03 7.06 -5.10
N ASN A 46 -8.99 7.02 -4.18
CA ASN A 46 -9.89 8.14 -3.92
C ASN A 46 -9.13 9.36 -3.38
N ARG A 47 -8.10 9.15 -2.55
CA ARG A 47 -7.19 10.21 -2.12
C ARG A 47 -6.40 10.80 -3.29
N VAL A 48 -5.90 9.97 -4.19
CA VAL A 48 -5.23 10.42 -5.43
C VAL A 48 -6.19 11.24 -6.29
N LYS A 49 -7.42 10.76 -6.53
CA LYS A 49 -8.46 11.48 -7.28
C LYS A 49 -8.79 12.83 -6.65
N SER A 50 -8.89 12.89 -5.32
CA SER A 50 -9.13 14.13 -4.58
C SER A 50 -8.00 15.13 -4.79
N PHE A 51 -6.74 14.68 -4.74
CA PHE A 51 -5.57 15.50 -5.05
C PHE A 51 -5.61 16.05 -6.47
N CYS A 52 -5.86 15.20 -7.47
CA CYS A 52 -5.95 15.62 -8.87
C CYS A 52 -7.03 16.69 -9.11
N LYS A 53 -8.16 16.63 -8.38
CA LYS A 53 -9.26 17.58 -8.50
C LYS A 53 -8.98 18.92 -7.82
N LYS A 54 -8.33 18.90 -6.66
CA LYS A 54 -8.15 20.10 -5.82
C LYS A 54 -6.82 20.82 -6.06
N GLY A 55 -5.82 20.14 -6.65
CA GLY A 55 -4.49 20.69 -6.88
C GLY A 55 -3.67 20.99 -5.61
N VAL A 56 -4.26 20.84 -4.43
CA VAL A 56 -3.63 21.10 -3.13
C VAL A 56 -3.86 19.89 -2.22
N LEU A 57 -2.78 19.37 -1.63
CA LEU A 57 -2.89 18.48 -0.47
C LEU A 57 -3.02 19.37 0.76
N GLU A 58 -4.02 19.14 1.60
CA GLU A 58 -4.18 19.88 2.87
C GLU A 58 -2.97 19.73 3.82
N VAL A 59 -1.98 18.86 3.51
CA VAL A 59 -0.64 18.88 4.13
C VAL A 59 0.40 18.77 3.02
N LYS A 60 1.36 19.69 3.05
CA LYS A 60 1.99 20.24 1.85
C LYS A 60 3.03 19.38 1.13
N GLU A 61 3.72 18.43 1.77
CA GLU A 61 4.91 17.84 1.09
C GLU A 61 5.02 16.31 1.16
N GLU A 62 4.39 15.62 2.10
CA GLU A 62 4.47 14.13 2.21
C GLU A 62 3.30 13.35 1.56
N LYS A 63 2.19 13.99 1.20
CA LYS A 63 0.91 13.24 1.15
C LYS A 63 0.62 12.35 -0.08
N ILE A 64 1.19 12.62 -1.26
CA ILE A 64 0.81 11.89 -2.51
C ILE A 64 1.81 10.81 -2.91
N ILE A 65 3.12 11.08 -2.81
CA ILE A 65 4.16 10.09 -3.09
C ILE A 65 4.00 8.92 -2.12
N ASP A 66 3.82 9.19 -0.82
CA ASP A 66 3.55 8.15 0.17
C ASP A 66 2.28 7.34 -0.13
N THR A 67 1.25 7.98 -0.66
CA THR A 67 0.02 7.29 -1.07
C THR A 67 0.29 6.32 -2.23
N LEU A 68 1.10 6.73 -3.21
CA LEU A 68 1.50 5.88 -4.33
C LEU A 68 2.44 4.75 -3.88
N MET A 69 3.33 5.03 -2.91
CA MET A 69 4.21 4.04 -2.30
C MET A 69 3.41 3.01 -1.48
N ASP A 70 2.40 3.44 -0.71
CA ASP A 70 1.47 2.56 -0.01
C ASP A 70 0.71 1.65 -0.99
N MET A 71 0.21 2.20 -2.10
CA MET A 71 -0.45 1.40 -3.14
C MET A 71 0.49 0.34 -3.72
N SER A 72 1.73 0.71 -4.00
CA SER A 72 2.76 -0.23 -4.48
C SER A 72 3.02 -1.36 -3.47
N ALA A 73 3.11 -1.03 -2.18
CA ALA A 73 3.28 -2.00 -1.11
C ALA A 73 2.07 -2.95 -1.00
N TYR A 74 0.84 -2.43 -1.05
CA TYR A 74 -0.38 -3.25 -1.01
C TYR A 74 -0.49 -4.19 -2.21
N CYS A 75 -0.08 -3.77 -3.40
CA CYS A 75 -0.03 -4.64 -4.57
C CYS A 75 0.93 -5.82 -4.35
N LEU A 76 2.11 -5.59 -3.78
CA LEU A 76 3.06 -6.67 -3.48
C LEU A 76 2.56 -7.60 -2.37
N LEU A 77 1.94 -7.05 -1.33
CA LEU A 77 1.32 -7.85 -0.27
C LEU A 77 0.24 -8.78 -0.84
N ALA A 78 -0.64 -8.27 -1.71
CA ALA A 78 -1.63 -9.08 -2.39
C ALA A 78 -1.00 -10.21 -3.21
N VAL A 79 0.10 -9.94 -3.93
CA VAL A 79 0.83 -10.98 -4.68
C VAL A 79 1.41 -12.04 -3.74
N MET A 80 1.99 -11.64 -2.61
CA MET A 80 2.53 -12.58 -1.61
C MET A 80 1.41 -13.47 -1.06
N ASP A 81 0.30 -12.88 -0.66
CA ASP A 81 -0.84 -13.59 -0.10
C ASP A 81 -1.50 -14.57 -1.10
N ILE A 82 -1.64 -14.16 -2.36
CA ILE A 82 -2.13 -15.04 -3.43
C ILE A 82 -1.18 -16.22 -3.66
N LYS A 83 0.14 -15.98 -3.59
CA LYS A 83 1.14 -17.05 -3.75
C LYS A 83 1.09 -18.02 -2.57
N ASN A 84 1.04 -17.49 -1.35
CA ASN A 84 0.97 -18.29 -0.12
C ASN A 84 -0.33 -19.10 0.00
N GLN A 85 -1.42 -18.71 -0.68
CA GLN A 85 -2.66 -19.52 -0.76
C GLN A 85 -2.58 -20.71 -1.73
N LYS A 86 -1.63 -20.69 -2.67
CA LYS A 86 -1.47 -21.74 -3.68
C LYS A 86 -0.45 -22.81 -3.29
N GLU A 87 0.30 -22.57 -2.22
CA GLU A 87 1.16 -23.53 -1.54
C GLU A 87 0.36 -24.27 -0.45
#